data_AF-S4RV93-F1
#
_entry.id   AF-S4RV93-F1
#
_cell.length_a   1.000
_cell.length_b   1.000
_cell.length_c   1.000
_cell.angle_alpha   90.00
_cell.angle_beta   90.00
_cell.angle_gamma   90.00
#
_symmetry.space_group_name_H-M   'P 1'
#
loop_
_entity.id
_entity.type
_entity.pdbx_description
1 polymer ?
#
loop_
_entity_poly.entity_id
_entity_poly.type
_entity_poly.pdbx_seq_one_letter_code
_entity_poly.pdbx_strand_id
1 'polypeptide(L)'
;CSITDMDWEPWWRLDMLLLYRVKSVTIAGREDVQGLRLFGAEIRVGNSTTREDNSFNPSNDIFVTSGQSAAFYCLPWLVGRFLIVALPGRIDSLGLCEVSLL
;
A
#
# COMPACT_ATOMS: atom_id res chain seq x y z
N CYS A 1 9.21 0.32 -11.10
CA CYS A 1 9.34 0.74 -9.70
C CYS A 1 9.26 2.26 -9.59
N SER A 2 8.63 2.75 -8.52
CA SER A 2 8.51 4.17 -8.16
C SER A 2 8.99 4.42 -6.73
N ILE A 3 9.49 5.62 -6.47
CA ILE A 3 9.81 6.11 -5.13
C ILE A 3 9.25 7.53 -5.00
N THR A 4 8.69 7.84 -3.84
CA THR A 4 8.30 9.21 -3.49
C THR A 4 9.52 10.00 -3.00
N ASP A 5 9.40 11.32 -2.92
CA ASP A 5 10.39 12.13 -2.22
C ASP A 5 10.36 11.83 -0.71
N MET A 6 11.32 12.39 0.03
CA MET A 6 11.29 12.33 1.49
C MET A 6 10.26 13.35 2.00
N ASP A 7 9.12 12.86 2.46
CA ASP A 7 7.98 13.71 2.87
C ASP A 7 7.31 13.18 4.14
N TRP A 8 6.48 13.99 4.77
CA TRP A 8 5.63 13.58 5.89
C TRP A 8 4.50 12.68 5.39
N GLU A 9 4.41 11.47 5.94
CA GLU A 9 3.41 10.47 5.59
C GLU A 9 3.30 10.17 4.08
N PRO A 10 4.40 9.76 3.42
CA PRO A 10 4.40 9.55 1.98
C PRO A 10 3.41 8.45 1.60
N TRP A 11 2.71 8.65 0.47
CA TRP A 11 1.65 7.76 0.02
C TRP A 11 1.67 7.58 -1.49
N TRP A 12 1.05 6.48 -1.92
CA TRP A 12 0.82 6.13 -3.31
C TRP A 12 -0.62 5.66 -3.48
N ARG A 13 -1.24 5.96 -4.63
CA ARG A 13 -2.63 5.61 -4.93
C ARG A 13 -2.79 4.96 -6.29
N LEU A 14 -3.56 3.88 -6.31
CA LEU A 14 -4.12 3.27 -7.51
C LEU A 14 -5.57 3.70 -7.71
N ASP A 15 -5.91 4.15 -8.92
CA ASP A 15 -7.30 4.28 -9.37
C ASP A 15 -7.66 3.06 -10.22
N MET A 16 -8.55 2.19 -9.71
CA MET A 16 -9.01 0.99 -10.41
C MET A 16 -10.09 1.28 -11.47
N LEU A 17 -10.44 2.55 -11.67
CA LEU A 17 -11.48 3.08 -12.58
C LEU A 17 -12.91 2.68 -12.23
N LEU A 18 -13.11 1.52 -11.62
CA LEU A 18 -14.39 0.95 -11.20
C LEU A 18 -14.32 0.46 -9.74
N LEU A 19 -15.48 0.15 -9.18
CA LEU A 19 -15.57 -0.49 -7.87
C LEU A 19 -15.05 -1.93 -7.95
N TYR A 20 -14.03 -2.22 -7.16
CA TYR A 20 -13.46 -3.56 -7.00
C TYR A 20 -13.69 -4.08 -5.59
N ARG A 21 -13.90 -5.38 -5.50
CA ARG A 21 -13.86 -6.13 -4.25
C ARG A 21 -12.48 -6.74 -4.11
N VAL A 22 -11.66 -6.14 -3.27
CA VAL A 22 -10.26 -6.50 -3.02
C VAL A 22 -10.20 -7.56 -1.94
N LYS A 23 -9.72 -8.75 -2.30
CA LYS A 23 -9.50 -9.90 -1.41
C LYS A 23 -8.07 -9.93 -0.88
N SER A 24 -7.11 -9.54 -1.71
CA SER A 24 -5.72 -9.36 -1.27
C SER A 24 -4.99 -8.33 -2.11
N VAL A 25 -3.91 -7.82 -1.54
CA VAL A 25 -2.98 -6.88 -2.16
C VAL A 25 -1.59 -7.49 -2.09
N THR A 26 -0.95 -7.66 -3.23
CA THR A 26 0.44 -8.11 -3.32
C THR A 26 1.33 -6.92 -3.62
N ILE A 27 2.35 -6.69 -2.80
CA ILE A 27 3.31 -5.61 -2.97
C ILE A 27 4.68 -6.22 -3.25
N ALA A 28 5.31 -5.80 -4.34
CA ALA A 28 6.71 -6.08 -4.63
C ALA A 28 7.60 -4.94 -4.11
N GLY A 29 8.52 -5.27 -3.21
CA GLY A 29 9.53 -4.35 -2.70
C GLY A 29 10.67 -4.12 -3.70
N ARG A 30 11.50 -3.11 -3.45
CA ARG A 30 12.72 -2.85 -4.25
C ARG A 30 13.82 -3.85 -3.85
N GLU A 31 14.69 -4.22 -4.79
CA GLU A 31 15.81 -5.16 -4.57
C GLU A 31 17.03 -4.57 -3.83
N ASP A 32 17.07 -3.25 -3.63
CA ASP A 32 18.14 -2.58 -2.89
C ASP A 32 17.75 -2.29 -1.43
N VAL A 33 18.69 -1.73 -0.65
CA VAL A 33 18.55 -1.44 0.78
C VAL A 33 17.31 -0.58 1.09
N GLN A 34 16.82 0.18 0.11
CA GLN A 34 15.60 0.99 0.16
C GLN A 34 14.31 0.14 0.25
N GLY A 35 14.36 -1.17 -0.04
CA GLY A 35 13.24 -2.09 0.11
C GLY A 35 12.71 -2.22 1.56
N LEU A 36 13.56 -1.97 2.56
CA LEU A 36 13.18 -2.01 3.99
C LEU A 36 12.22 -0.89 4.42
N ARG A 37 11.99 0.13 3.57
CA ARG A 37 11.18 1.31 3.89
C ARG A 37 9.67 1.06 3.93
N LEU A 38 9.22 -0.14 3.54
CA LEU A 38 7.81 -0.52 3.61
C LEU A 38 7.35 -0.92 5.02
N PHE A 39 8.27 -1.05 5.98
CA PHE A 39 7.93 -1.42 7.35
C PHE A 39 6.88 -0.48 7.95
N GLY A 40 5.78 -1.03 8.47
CA GLY A 40 4.69 -0.24 9.05
C GLY A 40 3.87 0.54 8.01
N ALA A 41 3.94 0.18 6.72
CA ALA A 41 3.02 0.71 5.73
C ALA A 41 1.58 0.24 6.00
N GLU A 42 0.63 1.08 5.61
CA GLU A 42 -0.79 0.82 5.65
C GLU A 42 -1.35 0.61 4.24
N ILE A 43 -2.28 -0.34 4.08
CA ILE A 43 -3.13 -0.45 2.90
C ILE A 43 -4.55 0.00 3.26
N ARG A 44 -5.12 0.88 2.44
CA ARG A 44 -6.51 1.32 2.55
C ARG A 44 -7.22 1.19 1.22
N VAL A 45 -8.49 0.81 1.25
CA VAL A 45 -9.33 0.66 0.05
C VAL A 45 -10.68 1.33 0.29
N GLY A 46 -11.14 2.12 -0.67
CA GLY A 46 -12.45 2.75 -0.61
C GLY A 46 -12.74 3.65 -1.80
N ASN A 47 -13.69 4.58 -1.64
CA ASN A 47 -14.19 5.42 -2.72
C ASN A 47 -13.78 6.89 -2.59
N SER A 48 -13.07 7.25 -1.52
CA SER A 48 -12.58 8.60 -1.30
C SER A 48 -11.17 8.75 -1.86
N THR A 49 -10.86 9.94 -2.36
CA THR A 49 -9.47 10.32 -2.65
C THR A 49 -8.68 10.63 -1.38
N THR A 50 -9.38 10.91 -0.28
CA THR A 50 -8.83 11.14 1.05
C THR A 50 -8.54 9.80 1.71
N ARG A 51 -7.33 9.64 2.27
CA ARG A 51 -6.87 8.36 2.82
C ARG A 51 -7.69 7.92 4.02
N GLU A 52 -8.00 8.85 4.90
CA GLU A 52 -8.62 8.65 6.21
C GLU A 52 -10.08 8.17 6.09
N ASP A 53 -10.74 8.51 4.98
CA ASP A 53 -12.12 8.11 4.68
C ASP A 53 -12.22 6.69 4.09
N ASN A 54 -11.09 6.05 3.77
CA ASN A 54 -11.06 4.72 3.17
C ASN A 54 -10.85 3.62 4.23
N SER A 55 -11.46 2.46 3.99
CA SER A 55 -11.40 1.31 4.88
C SER A 55 -9.98 0.77 5.00
N PHE A 56 -9.57 0.54 6.23
CA PHE A 56 -8.24 0.06 6.58
C PHE A 56 -8.13 -1.46 6.45
N ASN A 57 -7.04 -1.95 5.88
CA ASN A 57 -6.73 -3.37 5.87
C ASN A 57 -6.09 -3.77 7.22
N PRO A 58 -6.72 -4.64 8.03
CA PRO A 58 -6.24 -4.99 9.37
C PRO A 58 -5.01 -5.91 9.38
N SER A 59 -4.51 -6.37 8.23
CA SER A 59 -3.15 -6.94 8.14
C SER A 59 -2.11 -5.83 8.38
N ASN A 60 -1.95 -5.45 9.64
CA ASN A 60 -0.93 -4.51 10.10
C ASN A 60 0.47 -5.10 9.92
N ASP A 61 1.44 -4.21 9.80
CA ASP A 61 2.86 -4.50 9.60
C ASP A 61 3.17 -5.13 8.25
N ILE A 62 2.84 -4.40 7.18
CA ILE A 62 3.36 -4.65 5.85
C ILE A 62 4.88 -4.70 5.94
N PHE A 63 5.42 -5.90 5.77
CA PHE A 63 6.85 -6.13 5.69
C PHE A 63 7.12 -6.86 4.40
N VAL A 64 7.89 -6.22 3.53
CA VAL A 64 8.34 -6.80 2.27
C VAL A 64 9.85 -6.77 2.29
N THR A 65 10.47 -7.96 2.31
CA THR A 65 11.92 -8.07 2.21
C THR A 65 12.38 -7.53 0.87
N SER A 66 13.60 -7.00 0.84
CA SER A 66 14.24 -6.56 -0.39
C SER A 66 14.17 -7.63 -1.48
N GLY A 67 13.67 -7.24 -2.67
CA GLY A 67 13.54 -8.13 -3.83
C GLY A 67 12.43 -9.18 -3.73
N GLN A 68 11.62 -9.15 -2.69
CA GLN A 68 10.49 -10.07 -2.53
C GLN A 68 9.15 -9.40 -2.80
N SER A 69 8.13 -10.25 -2.94
CA SER A 69 6.73 -9.85 -2.96
C SER A 69 6.02 -10.49 -1.78
N ALA A 70 5.14 -9.72 -1.12
CA ALA A 70 4.30 -10.24 -0.04
C ALA A 70 2.83 -9.94 -0.34
N ALA A 71 1.95 -10.90 -0.01
CA ALA A 71 0.51 -10.79 -0.17
C ALA A 71 -0.16 -10.51 1.18
N PHE A 72 -0.99 -9.47 1.21
CA PHE A 72 -1.74 -9.02 2.37
C PHE A 72 -3.23 -9.28 2.13
N TYR A 73 -3.82 -10.16 2.92
CA TYR A 73 -5.22 -10.52 2.77
C TYR A 73 -6.13 -9.51 3.44
N CYS A 74 -7.15 -9.06 2.73
CA CYS A 74 -8.17 -8.17 3.25
C CYS A 74 -9.27 -9.01 3.92
N LEU A 75 -9.33 -8.99 5.25
CA LEU A 75 -10.35 -9.71 6.03
C LEU A 75 -11.07 -8.76 7.01
N PRO A 76 -12.35 -8.42 6.77
CA PRO A 76 -13.18 -8.81 5.62
C PRO A 76 -12.67 -8.21 4.30
N TRP A 77 -13.16 -8.73 3.17
CA TRP A 77 -12.85 -8.16 1.86
C TRP A 77 -13.21 -6.68 1.81
N LEU A 78 -12.31 -5.86 1.27
CA LEU A 78 -12.53 -4.43 1.14
C LEU A 78 -13.16 -4.11 -0.21
N VAL A 79 -13.96 -3.06 -0.28
CA VAL A 79 -14.62 -2.64 -1.53
C VAL A 79 -14.31 -1.18 -1.77
N GLY A 80 -13.80 -0.86 -2.96
CA GLY A 80 -13.42 0.51 -3.30
C GLY A 80 -13.01 0.68 -4.76
N ARG A 81 -12.91 1.93 -5.20
CA ARG A 81 -12.29 2.32 -6.47
C ARG A 81 -10.81 2.67 -6.30
N PHE A 82 -10.44 3.17 -5.13
CA PHE A 82 -9.07 3.58 -4.82
C PHE A 82 -8.43 2.59 -3.86
N LEU A 83 -7.16 2.30 -4.11
CA LEU A 83 -6.27 1.67 -3.15
C LEU A 83 -5.14 2.63 -2.84
N ILE A 84 -4.85 2.80 -1.56
CA ILE A 84 -3.80 3.68 -1.06
C ILE A 84 -2.82 2.86 -0.22
N VAL A 85 -1.53 3.04 -0.50
CA VAL A 85 -0.43 2.55 0.33
C VAL A 85 0.25 3.76 0.94
N ALA A 86 0.43 3.80 2.26
CA ALA A 86 1.01 4.97 2.95
C ALA A 86 1.90 4.58 4.12
N LEU A 87 2.88 5.43 4.47
CA LEU A 87 3.69 5.29 5.68
C LEU A 87 3.22 6.30 6.74
N PRO A 88 2.32 5.95 7.66
CA PRO A 88 1.79 6.89 8.65
C PRO A 88 2.83 7.30 9.70
N GLY A 89 2.66 8.49 10.29
CA GLY A 89 3.35 8.94 11.50
C GLY A 89 4.85 9.20 11.36
N ARG A 90 5.41 9.30 10.15
CA ARG A 90 6.85 9.55 9.96
C ARG A 90 7.19 10.29 8.67
N ILE A 91 8.39 10.90 8.67
CA ILE A 91 9.06 11.41 7.47
C ILE A 91 9.88 10.27 6.86
N ASP A 92 9.58 9.89 5.63
CA ASP A 92 10.27 8.81 4.93
C ASP A 92 10.05 8.92 3.40
N SER A 93 10.55 7.96 2.63
CA SER A 93 10.17 7.77 1.23
C SER A 93 9.56 6.39 1.03
N LEU A 94 8.35 6.36 0.46
CA LEU A 94 7.65 5.14 0.06
C LEU A 94 8.19 4.64 -1.29
N GLY A 95 8.73 3.42 -1.31
CA GLY A 95 9.21 2.73 -2.52
C GLY A 95 8.36 1.51 -2.86
N LEU A 96 7.82 1.47 -4.08
CA LEU A 96 6.96 0.37 -4.56
C LEU A 96 7.41 -0.06 -5.96
N CYS A 97 7.60 -1.36 -6.18
CA CYS A 97 7.93 -1.86 -7.51
C CYS A 97 6.69 -2.23 -8.32
N GLU A 98 5.80 -2.98 -7.70
CA GLU A 98 4.55 -3.45 -8.28
C GLU A 98 3.51 -3.59 -7.17
N VAL A 99 2.24 -3.34 -7.51
CA VAL A 99 1.10 -3.55 -6.64
C VAL A 99 0.04 -4.29 -7.46
N SER A 100 -0.36 -5.47 -7.00
CA SER A 100 -1.28 -6.38 -7.70
C SER A 100 -2.43 -6.80 -6.80
N LEU A 101 -3.63 -6.94 -7.36
CA LEU A 101 -4.87 -7.15 -6.62
C LEU A 101 -5.52 -8.47 -7.02
N LEU A 102 -6.21 -9.11 -6.07
CA LEU A 102 -7.06 -10.28 -6.27
C LEU A 102 -8.47 -10.07 -5.71
#